data_AF-A0A850BFL2-F1
#
_entry.id   AF-A0A850BFL2-F1
#
_cell.length_a   1.000
_cell.length_b   1.000
_cell.length_c   1.000
_cell.angle_alpha   90.00
_cell.angle_beta   90.00
_cell.angle_gamma   90.00
#
_symmetry.space_group_name_H-M   'P 1'
#
loop_
_entity.id
_entity.type
_entity.pdbx_description
1 polymer ?
#
loop_
_entity_poly.entity_id
_entity_poly.type
_entity_poly.pdbx_seq_one_letter_code
_entity_poly.pdbx_strand_id
1 'polypeptide(L)'
;MDLHEYLEALVAPGDVMPGARLVGTSSEHGPRLIFELKGARISVEVAPADEAAGSPKKHAARSERLLFSYRADGVLPIDSKLGAALCRAVAARAAAREKAILAALEAETARSSGSARLREVRVTKLLEPDGAGFYYSLSPYVGCLIGCRFCYAEERIAGARRLLHLAEAPWGSFVDVRVNAAEVLARELIELPPLPVKFCPIVSDPYHAAEARFGITRACLTALRDAPSPFPTLVLTRARLIERDIDLLAAIPVAFAGASIPTVDDEVRRHFEPRGAPIDDRLGVLQKIGAAGVKTFAVVQPILPGPLEPLADALAGVISSARVDVLNGVGKAEAEFSDERYAMCRSDGWQMDRARMLREMLSARGVQIWEGELPPELMGGVTRAETPPPRDSK
;
A
#
# COMPACT_ATOMS: atom_id res chain seq x y z
N MET A 1 -11.18 15.66 -5.52
CA MET A 1 -10.54 15.59 -4.21
C MET A 1 -10.11 14.16 -3.93
N ASP A 2 -8.82 13.98 -3.66
CA ASP A 2 -8.27 12.72 -3.18
C ASP A 2 -8.27 12.66 -1.64
N LEU A 3 -7.75 11.58 -1.06
CA LEU A 3 -7.73 11.44 0.40
C LEU A 3 -6.77 12.41 1.09
N HIS A 4 -5.66 12.79 0.44
CA HIS A 4 -4.71 13.76 1.01
C HIS A 4 -5.36 15.13 1.16
N GLU A 5 -5.98 15.63 0.08
CA GLU A 5 -6.68 16.91 0.07
C GLU A 5 -7.84 16.93 1.08
N TYR A 6 -8.59 15.83 1.21
CA TYR A 6 -9.64 15.70 2.21
C TYR A 6 -9.09 15.85 3.63
N LEU A 7 -8.03 15.08 3.96
CA LEU A 7 -7.41 15.12 5.27
C LEU A 7 -6.89 16.53 5.58
N GLU A 8 -6.14 17.14 4.66
CA GLU A 8 -5.64 18.50 4.84
C GLU A 8 -6.78 19.51 5.05
N ALA A 9 -7.87 19.40 4.30
CA ALA A 9 -9.01 20.29 4.41
C ALA A 9 -9.69 20.25 5.79
N LEU A 10 -9.62 19.12 6.50
CA LEU A 10 -10.16 18.98 7.87
C LEU A 10 -9.50 19.94 8.86
N VAL A 11 -8.24 20.32 8.64
CA VAL A 11 -7.44 21.07 9.62
C VAL A 11 -6.92 22.41 9.10
N ALA A 12 -6.63 22.51 7.79
CA ALA A 12 -6.07 23.69 7.16
C ALA A 12 -7.06 24.88 7.05
N PRO A 13 -6.55 26.12 6.89
CA PRO A 13 -5.16 26.53 7.10
C PRO A 13 -4.87 26.76 8.59
N GLY A 14 -3.57 26.90 8.90
CA GLY A 14 -3.07 27.27 10.22
C GLY A 14 -2.90 26.11 11.19
N ASP A 15 -2.35 26.43 12.36
CA ASP A 15 -2.13 25.47 13.43
C ASP A 15 -3.46 25.07 14.10
N VAL A 16 -3.63 23.79 14.40
CA VAL A 16 -4.82 23.28 15.12
C VAL A 16 -4.77 23.62 16.61
N MET A 17 -3.56 23.81 17.14
CA MET A 17 -3.27 24.29 18.49
C MET A 17 -1.87 24.93 18.49
N PRO A 18 -1.51 25.80 19.45
CA PRO A 18 -0.23 26.51 19.42
C PRO A 18 0.98 25.59 19.23
N GLY A 19 1.71 25.78 18.12
CA GLY A 19 2.92 25.03 17.79
C GLY A 19 2.68 23.62 17.24
N ALA A 20 1.43 23.23 16.96
CA ALA A 20 1.09 21.98 16.27
C ALA A 20 0.88 22.26 14.78
N ARG A 21 1.97 22.19 14.02
CA ARG A 21 1.99 22.46 12.58
C ARG A 21 1.73 21.18 11.79
N LEU A 22 0.78 21.22 10.86
CA LEU A 22 0.60 20.12 9.90
C LEU A 22 1.81 20.08 8.95
N VAL A 23 2.48 18.94 8.88
CA VAL A 23 3.67 18.74 8.02
C VAL A 23 3.44 17.68 6.94
N GLY A 24 2.28 17.02 6.93
CA GLY A 24 1.86 16.17 5.83
C GLY A 24 0.68 15.27 6.16
N THR A 25 0.34 14.42 5.21
CA THR A 25 -0.71 13.41 5.33
C THR A 25 -0.23 12.07 4.77
N SER A 26 -0.90 10.99 5.15
CA SER A 26 -0.68 9.63 4.61
C SER A 26 -2.03 9.05 4.17
N SER A 27 -2.02 8.41 3.00
CA SER A 27 -3.16 7.71 2.42
C SER A 27 -2.86 6.22 2.25
N GLU A 28 -1.62 5.85 1.93
CA GLU A 28 -1.25 4.46 1.61
C GLU A 28 -1.10 3.62 2.87
N HIS A 29 -0.60 4.21 3.94
CA HIS A 29 -0.45 3.54 5.22
C HIS A 29 -1.66 3.77 6.14
N GLY A 30 -2.79 4.17 5.59
CA GLY A 30 -4.02 4.54 6.29
C GLY A 30 -4.18 6.05 6.50
N PRO A 31 -5.42 6.55 6.66
CA PRO A 31 -5.70 7.99 6.67
C PRO A 31 -5.11 8.66 7.91
N ARG A 32 -4.09 9.49 7.69
CA ARG A 32 -3.33 10.13 8.77
C ARG A 32 -3.01 11.58 8.49
N LEU A 33 -3.11 12.39 9.54
CA LEU A 33 -2.57 13.75 9.61
C LEU A 33 -1.27 13.71 10.40
N ILE A 34 -0.21 14.29 9.85
CA ILE A 34 1.13 14.26 10.47
C ILE A 34 1.46 15.66 10.97
N PHE A 35 1.66 15.80 12.27
CA PHE A 35 1.97 17.06 12.92
C PHE A 35 3.40 17.07 13.45
N GLU A 36 4.03 18.24 13.38
CA GLU A 36 5.19 18.57 14.20
C GLU A 36 4.72 19.37 15.41
N LEU A 37 5.08 18.91 16.60
CA LEU A 37 4.70 19.53 17.87
C LEU A 37 5.82 19.32 18.90
N LYS A 38 6.39 20.43 19.38
CA LYS A 38 7.50 20.42 20.36
C LYS A 38 8.70 19.56 19.93
N GLY A 39 9.05 19.60 18.64
CA GLY A 39 10.16 18.81 18.07
C GLY A 39 9.86 17.31 17.92
N ALA A 40 8.64 16.87 18.21
CA ALA A 40 8.19 15.50 17.96
C ALA A 40 7.24 15.46 16.75
N ARG A 41 7.31 14.36 16.00
CA ARG A 41 6.39 14.07 14.90
C ARG A 41 5.29 13.14 15.40
N ILE A 42 4.04 13.57 15.28
CA ILE A 42 2.87 12.88 15.80
C ILE A 42 1.90 12.60 14.65
N SER A 43 1.63 11.31 14.41
CA SER A 43 0.58 10.88 13.49
C SER A 43 -0.76 10.85 14.21
N VAL A 44 -1.76 11.55 13.69
CA VAL A 44 -3.17 11.45 14.08
C VAL A 44 -3.89 10.63 13.03
N GLU A 45 -4.31 9.41 13.39
CA GLU A 45 -5.15 8.53 12.58
C GLU A 45 -6.58 9.05 12.55
N VAL A 46 -7.18 9.05 11.37
CA VAL A 46 -8.57 9.47 11.12
C VAL A 46 -9.35 8.26 10.60
N ALA A 47 -10.44 7.91 11.29
CA ALA A 47 -11.31 6.81 10.88
C ALA A 47 -12.79 7.24 10.91
N PRO A 48 -13.67 6.63 10.09
CA PRO A 48 -15.11 6.83 10.22
C PRO A 48 -15.64 6.38 11.59
N ALA A 49 -16.61 7.12 12.15
CA ALA A 49 -17.26 6.78 13.42
C ALA A 49 -18.29 5.64 13.31
N ASP A 50 -18.69 5.29 12.09
CA ASP A 50 -19.61 4.19 11.76
C ASP A 50 -18.91 2.85 11.54
N GLU A 51 -17.60 2.74 11.82
CA GLU A 51 -16.88 1.48 11.71
C GLU A 51 -17.53 0.38 12.57
N ALA A 52 -18.15 -0.59 11.88
CA ALA A 52 -18.79 -1.75 12.46
C ALA A 52 -17.80 -2.55 13.32
N ALA A 53 -18.17 -2.70 14.59
CA ALA A 53 -17.73 -3.68 15.59
C ALA A 53 -16.61 -4.65 15.15
N GLY A 54 -15.36 -4.27 15.43
CA GLY A 54 -14.17 -5.12 15.28
C GLY A 54 -13.09 -4.67 16.24
N SER A 55 -13.34 -4.86 17.54
CA SER A 55 -12.61 -4.33 18.71
C SER A 55 -12.74 -2.81 18.88
N PRO A 56 -13.18 -2.29 20.05
CA PRO A 56 -13.22 -0.85 20.31
C PRO A 56 -11.79 -0.32 20.30
N LYS A 57 -11.30 0.14 19.15
CA LYS A 57 -10.04 0.88 19.09
C LYS A 57 -10.24 2.11 19.97
N LYS A 58 -9.49 2.15 21.07
CA LYS A 58 -9.51 3.27 22.01
C LYS A 58 -9.13 4.53 21.24
N HIS A 59 -10.10 5.41 21.02
CA HIS A 59 -9.88 6.70 20.35
C HIS A 59 -9.60 7.78 21.40
N ALA A 60 -8.75 8.73 21.06
CA ALA A 60 -8.40 9.84 21.93
C ALA A 60 -9.39 11.01 21.84
N ALA A 61 -10.07 11.16 20.70
CA ALA A 61 -11.13 12.13 20.48
C ALA A 61 -12.08 11.65 19.37
N ARG A 62 -13.23 12.32 19.24
CA ARG A 62 -14.20 12.07 18.16
C ARG A 62 -14.90 13.36 17.73
N SER A 63 -15.35 13.42 16.49
CA SER A 63 -16.41 14.32 16.02
C SER A 63 -17.73 13.55 15.85
N GLU A 64 -18.70 14.15 15.15
CA GLU A 64 -19.93 13.46 14.78
C GLU A 64 -19.64 12.22 13.91
N ARG A 65 -18.81 12.37 12.88
CA ARG A 65 -18.54 11.33 11.88
C ARG A 65 -17.15 10.72 11.94
N LEU A 66 -16.22 11.27 12.72
CA LEU A 66 -14.81 10.87 12.70
C LEU A 66 -14.30 10.46 14.09
N LEU A 67 -13.41 9.48 14.11
CA LEU A 67 -12.62 9.05 15.26
C LEU A 67 -11.17 9.45 15.06
N PHE A 68 -10.53 9.88 16.14
CA PHE A 68 -9.14 10.34 16.13
C PHE A 68 -8.32 9.60 17.18
N SER A 69 -7.23 9.00 16.73
CA SER A 69 -6.22 8.32 17.55
C SER A 69 -4.84 8.86 17.23
N TYR A 70 -3.87 8.77 18.13
CA TYR A 70 -2.50 9.21 17.85
C TYR A 70 -1.51 8.04 17.95
N ARG A 71 -0.42 8.14 17.17
CA ARG A 71 0.73 7.25 17.23
C ARG A 71 2.02 8.04 17.09
N ALA A 72 3.10 7.51 17.67
CA ALA A 72 4.44 8.03 17.46
C ALA A 72 4.93 7.68 16.05
N ASP A 73 5.40 8.68 15.31
CA ASP A 73 6.21 8.44 14.12
C ASP A 73 7.66 8.24 14.60
N GLY A 74 8.09 6.98 14.70
CA GLY A 74 9.46 6.59 15.06
C GLY A 74 9.59 5.91 16.44
N VAL A 75 10.82 5.89 16.97
CA VAL A 75 11.23 5.08 18.13
C VAL A 75 10.90 5.75 19.47
N LEU A 76 10.77 7.08 19.51
CA LEU A 76 10.55 7.81 20.76
C LEU A 76 9.06 7.81 21.15
N PRO A 77 8.72 7.45 22.41
CA PRO A 77 7.34 7.47 22.87
C PRO A 77 6.78 8.90 22.92
N ILE A 78 5.52 9.05 22.51
CA ILE A 78 4.78 10.30 22.65
C ILE A 78 4.21 10.42 24.07
N ASP A 79 4.30 11.61 24.66
CA ASP A 79 3.53 11.97 25.86
C ASP A 79 2.03 11.79 25.59
N SER A 80 1.40 10.87 26.31
CA SER A 80 0.00 10.50 26.10
C SER A 80 -0.99 11.65 26.31
N LYS A 81 -0.68 12.61 27.18
CA LYS A 81 -1.50 13.81 27.40
C LYS A 81 -1.38 14.75 26.21
N LEU A 82 -0.17 14.90 25.67
CA LEU A 82 0.10 15.72 24.48
C LEU A 82 -0.61 15.14 23.25
N GLY A 83 -0.47 13.85 22.99
CA GLY A 83 -1.15 13.17 21.89
C GLY A 83 -2.68 13.28 22.00
N ALA A 84 -3.23 13.08 23.20
CA ALA A 84 -4.67 13.22 23.40
C ALA A 84 -5.16 14.67 23.25
N ALA A 85 -4.36 15.66 23.65
CA ALA A 85 -4.67 17.08 23.44
C ALA A 85 -4.69 17.43 21.95
N LEU A 86 -3.72 16.95 21.18
CA LEU A 86 -3.67 17.13 19.74
C LEU A 86 -4.90 16.51 19.06
N CYS A 87 -5.27 15.27 19.40
CA CYS A 87 -6.48 14.64 18.85
C CYS A 87 -7.75 15.46 19.15
N ARG A 88 -7.89 16.03 20.35
CA ARG A 88 -9.04 16.89 20.68
C ARG A 88 -9.05 18.18 19.85
N ALA A 89 -7.90 18.81 19.66
CA ALA A 89 -7.76 20.00 18.83
C ALA A 89 -8.12 19.72 17.36
N VAL A 90 -7.60 18.62 16.80
CA VAL A 90 -7.93 18.15 15.46
C VAL A 90 -9.42 17.85 15.34
N ALA A 91 -10.03 17.16 16.30
CA ALA A 91 -11.45 16.84 16.29
C ALA A 91 -12.35 18.09 16.29
N ALA A 92 -12.01 19.09 17.11
CA ALA A 92 -12.74 20.36 17.14
C ALA A 92 -12.63 21.13 15.82
N ARG A 93 -11.43 21.16 15.22
CA ARG A 93 -11.19 21.80 13.92
C ARG A 93 -11.94 21.09 12.79
N ALA A 94 -11.87 19.77 12.75
CA ALA A 94 -12.57 18.94 11.77
C ALA A 94 -14.09 19.14 11.88
N ALA A 95 -14.67 19.11 13.09
CA ALA A 95 -16.10 19.30 13.31
C ALA A 95 -16.61 20.66 12.79
N ALA A 96 -15.81 21.72 12.88
CA ALA A 96 -16.18 23.04 12.38
C ALA A 96 -16.16 23.16 10.84
N ARG A 97 -15.53 22.20 10.14
CA ARG A 97 -15.28 22.28 8.69
C ARG A 97 -15.94 21.19 7.89
N GLU A 98 -16.23 20.05 8.52
CA GLU A 98 -16.72 18.83 7.89
C GLU A 98 -17.91 19.11 6.96
N LYS A 99 -18.96 19.78 7.43
CA LYS A 99 -20.14 20.10 6.62
C LYS A 99 -19.80 20.79 5.28
N ALA A 100 -18.86 21.74 5.28
CA ALA A 100 -18.48 22.45 4.07
C ALA A 100 -17.64 21.57 3.12
N ILE A 101 -16.76 20.74 3.67
CA ILE A 101 -15.93 19.81 2.89
C ILE A 101 -16.81 18.77 2.20
N LEU A 102 -17.81 18.24 2.91
CA LEU A 102 -18.73 17.24 2.38
C LEU A 102 -19.59 17.82 1.24
N ALA A 103 -20.11 19.04 1.40
CA ALA A 103 -20.81 19.72 0.33
C ALA A 103 -19.93 19.92 -0.93
N ALA A 104 -18.62 20.17 -0.74
CA ALA A 104 -17.68 20.29 -1.85
C ALA A 104 -17.43 18.93 -2.55
N LEU A 105 -17.30 17.85 -1.80
CA LEU A 105 -17.15 16.48 -2.32
C LEU A 105 -18.37 16.04 -3.13
N GLU A 106 -19.57 16.30 -2.62
CA GLU A 106 -20.83 15.99 -3.32
C GLU A 106 -20.94 16.77 -4.63
N ALA A 107 -20.62 18.07 -4.61
CA ALA A 107 -20.65 18.91 -5.80
C ALA A 107 -19.60 18.50 -6.85
N GLU A 108 -18.44 18.00 -6.43
CA GLU A 108 -17.43 17.45 -7.35
C GLU A 108 -17.88 16.12 -7.96
N THR A 109 -18.42 15.23 -7.12
CA THR A 109 -18.94 13.92 -7.56
C THR A 109 -20.05 14.09 -8.58
N ALA A 110 -20.98 15.03 -8.36
CA ALA A 110 -22.07 15.35 -9.27
C ALA A 110 -21.60 15.91 -10.63
N ARG A 111 -20.41 16.54 -10.67
CA ARG A 111 -19.81 17.08 -11.90
C ARG A 111 -18.98 16.06 -12.67
N SER A 112 -18.56 14.97 -12.02
CA SER A 112 -17.74 13.95 -12.67
C SER A 112 -18.61 13.09 -13.59
N SER A 113 -18.24 12.98 -14.87
CA SER A 113 -18.90 12.10 -15.84
C SER A 113 -18.45 10.62 -15.73
N GLY A 114 -17.62 10.30 -14.73
CA GLY A 114 -17.07 8.97 -14.50
C GLY A 114 -18.06 8.03 -13.80
N SER A 115 -17.84 6.72 -13.95
CA SER A 115 -18.54 5.74 -13.10
C SER A 115 -18.08 5.91 -11.65
N ALA A 116 -18.98 5.81 -10.66
CA ALA A 116 -18.60 5.80 -9.23
C ALA A 116 -17.55 4.72 -8.86
N ARG A 117 -17.36 3.74 -9.76
CA ARG A 117 -16.39 2.67 -9.68
C ARG A 117 -15.04 2.99 -10.32
N LEU A 118 -14.95 3.97 -11.21
CA LEU A 118 -13.68 4.38 -11.80
C LEU A 118 -13.58 5.90 -11.77
N ARG A 119 -12.78 6.42 -10.84
CA ARG A 119 -12.62 7.85 -10.61
C ARG A 119 -11.22 8.28 -11.00
N GLU A 120 -11.12 9.32 -11.80
CA GLU A 120 -9.84 9.97 -12.07
C GLU A 120 -9.62 11.03 -10.99
N VAL A 121 -8.49 10.95 -10.29
CA VAL A 121 -8.12 11.88 -9.21
C VAL A 121 -6.76 12.49 -9.53
N ARG A 122 -6.59 13.77 -9.17
CA ARG A 122 -5.29 14.42 -9.17
C ARG A 122 -4.73 14.41 -7.76
N VAL A 123 -3.42 14.24 -7.65
CA VAL A 123 -2.70 14.20 -6.37
C VAL A 123 -1.63 15.29 -6.36
N THR A 124 -1.26 15.75 -5.17
CA THR A 124 -0.16 16.72 -4.97
C THR A 124 1.13 16.05 -4.54
N LYS A 125 1.03 14.83 -4.00
CA LYS A 125 2.12 14.00 -3.48
C LYS A 125 1.93 12.56 -3.93
N LEU A 126 3.03 11.84 -4.20
CA LEU A 126 2.95 10.42 -4.57
C LEU A 126 3.84 9.53 -3.69
N LEU A 127 5.09 9.93 -3.42
CA LEU A 127 6.01 9.18 -2.58
C LEU A 127 5.69 9.36 -1.09
N GLU A 128 5.14 8.32 -0.46
CA GLU A 128 4.89 8.29 0.98
C GLU A 128 6.01 7.54 1.70
N PRO A 129 6.78 8.18 2.62
CA PRO A 129 7.78 7.45 3.38
C PRO A 129 7.09 6.43 4.28
N ASP A 130 7.71 5.26 4.46
CA ASP A 130 7.29 4.34 5.50
C ASP A 130 7.46 4.98 6.88
N GLY A 131 6.80 4.40 7.89
CA GLY A 131 6.80 4.97 9.25
C GLY A 131 8.19 5.15 9.87
N ALA A 132 9.20 4.40 9.40
CA ALA A 132 10.57 4.51 9.89
C ALA A 132 11.50 5.34 8.98
N GLY A 133 11.09 5.68 7.75
CA GLY A 133 11.84 6.54 6.83
C GLY A 133 12.98 5.84 6.09
N PHE A 134 12.83 4.55 5.81
CA PHE A 134 13.75 3.71 5.06
C PHE A 134 13.40 3.56 3.57
N TYR A 135 12.12 3.68 3.21
CA TYR A 135 11.68 3.57 1.82
C TYR A 135 10.42 4.41 1.56
N TYR A 136 10.11 4.62 0.29
CA TYR A 136 8.86 5.21 -0.15
C TYR A 136 7.90 4.14 -0.65
N SER A 137 6.63 4.22 -0.25
CA SER A 137 5.54 3.54 -0.93
C SER A 137 5.00 4.44 -2.05
N LEU A 138 4.59 3.81 -3.15
CA LEU A 138 4.04 4.46 -4.32
C LEU A 138 2.87 3.65 -4.86
N SER A 139 1.70 4.25 -4.97
CA SER A 139 0.52 3.63 -5.58
C SER A 139 0.01 4.45 -6.74
N PRO A 140 0.05 3.97 -8.00
CA PRO A 140 -0.57 4.67 -9.13
C PRO A 140 -2.11 4.65 -9.06
N TYR A 141 -2.65 3.69 -8.32
CA TYR A 141 -4.08 3.40 -8.18
C TYR A 141 -4.45 3.19 -6.71
N VAL A 142 -5.70 3.49 -6.34
CA VAL A 142 -6.26 3.16 -5.02
C VAL A 142 -7.55 2.37 -5.20
N GLY A 143 -7.66 1.20 -4.58
CA GLY A 143 -8.64 0.18 -4.99
C GLY A 143 -8.03 -0.72 -6.06
N CYS A 144 -8.49 -1.96 -6.13
CA CYS A 144 -7.86 -2.98 -6.97
C CYS A 144 -8.91 -3.80 -7.71
N LEU A 145 -8.78 -3.91 -9.03
CA LEU A 145 -9.70 -4.68 -9.88
C LEU A 145 -9.41 -6.19 -9.91
N ILE A 146 -8.38 -6.66 -9.20
CA ILE A 146 -8.16 -8.10 -8.99
C ILE A 146 -9.22 -8.64 -8.03
N GLY A 147 -9.43 -7.94 -6.91
CA GLY A 147 -10.42 -8.29 -5.89
C GLY A 147 -10.13 -9.62 -5.21
N CYS A 148 -8.92 -9.81 -4.69
CA CYS A 148 -8.60 -11.00 -3.90
C CYS A 148 -9.51 -11.07 -2.67
N ARG A 149 -10.05 -12.25 -2.38
CA ARG A 149 -11.02 -12.47 -1.30
C ARG A 149 -10.43 -12.38 0.11
N PHE A 150 -9.12 -12.60 0.23
CA PHE A 150 -8.37 -12.46 1.48
C PHE A 150 -7.76 -11.06 1.68
N CYS A 151 -8.04 -10.09 0.80
CA CYS A 151 -7.24 -8.87 0.71
C CYS A 151 -7.40 -7.96 1.93
N TYR A 152 -6.30 -7.73 2.65
CA TYR A 152 -6.29 -6.78 3.77
C TYR A 152 -6.50 -5.31 3.34
N ALA A 153 -6.29 -4.99 2.05
CA ALA A 153 -6.47 -3.63 1.54
C ALA A 153 -7.94 -3.21 1.54
N GLU A 154 -8.87 -4.17 1.47
CA GLU A 154 -10.31 -3.90 1.44
C GLU A 154 -10.75 -3.07 2.65
N GLU A 155 -10.36 -3.43 3.87
CA GLU A 155 -10.74 -2.69 5.09
C GLU A 155 -10.17 -1.27 5.08
N ARG A 156 -8.89 -1.15 4.72
CA ARG A 156 -8.19 0.14 4.70
C ARG A 156 -8.85 1.10 3.71
N ILE A 157 -9.18 0.60 2.52
CA ILE A 157 -9.75 1.41 1.46
C ILE A 157 -11.24 1.65 1.69
N ALA A 158 -11.99 0.69 2.25
CA ALA A 158 -13.39 0.90 2.61
C ALA A 158 -13.55 2.07 3.59
N GLY A 159 -12.70 2.14 4.61
CA GLY A 159 -12.66 3.28 5.54
C GLY A 159 -12.36 4.60 4.82
N ALA A 160 -11.31 4.63 4.00
CA ALA A 160 -10.95 5.81 3.20
C ALA A 160 -12.07 6.28 2.25
N ARG A 161 -12.78 5.34 1.61
CA ARG A 161 -13.91 5.65 0.72
C ARG A 161 -15.10 6.26 1.48
N ARG A 162 -15.39 5.76 2.69
CA ARG A 162 -16.42 6.35 3.57
C ARG A 162 -16.07 7.77 4.00
N LEU A 163 -14.79 8.05 4.31
CA LEU A 163 -14.33 9.41 4.59
C LEU A 163 -14.62 10.37 3.43
N LEU A 164 -14.44 9.90 2.20
CA LEU A 164 -14.69 10.64 0.97
C LEU A 164 -16.16 10.61 0.49
N HIS A 165 -17.08 10.05 1.27
CA HIS A 165 -18.52 9.94 0.92
C HIS A 165 -18.80 9.25 -0.41
N LEU A 166 -17.93 8.31 -0.78
CA LEU A 166 -18.11 7.56 -2.00
C LEU A 166 -19.15 6.47 -1.78
N ALA A 167 -19.94 6.20 -2.81
CA ALA A 167 -20.89 5.10 -2.80
C ALA A 167 -20.19 3.78 -2.47
N GLU A 168 -20.87 2.95 -1.67
CA GLU A 168 -20.42 1.59 -1.40
C GLU A 168 -20.29 0.81 -2.71
N ALA A 169 -19.22 0.05 -2.82
CA ALA A 169 -18.94 -0.76 -3.98
C ALA A 169 -18.24 -2.05 -3.52
N PRO A 170 -18.60 -3.21 -4.09
CA PRO A 170 -17.92 -4.46 -3.77
C PRO A 170 -16.41 -4.38 -4.01
N TRP A 171 -15.61 -5.01 -3.16
CA TRP A 171 -14.18 -5.13 -3.40
C TRP A 171 -13.91 -5.79 -4.76
N GLY A 172 -12.87 -5.31 -5.47
CA GLY A 172 -12.62 -5.76 -6.83
C GLY A 172 -13.46 -5.08 -7.92
N SER A 173 -14.33 -4.13 -7.56
CA SER A 173 -15.20 -3.45 -8.54
C SER A 173 -14.94 -1.95 -8.68
N PHE A 174 -13.97 -1.39 -7.98
CA PHE A 174 -13.66 0.03 -8.05
C PHE A 174 -12.15 0.32 -8.06
N VAL A 175 -11.80 1.50 -8.60
CA VAL A 175 -10.45 2.07 -8.56
C VAL A 175 -10.50 3.60 -8.69
N ASP A 176 -9.69 4.29 -7.89
CA ASP A 176 -9.29 5.67 -8.13
C ASP A 176 -7.95 5.67 -8.88
N VAL A 177 -7.88 6.39 -10.00
CA VAL A 177 -6.72 6.51 -10.88
C VAL A 177 -6.03 7.84 -10.61
N ARG A 178 -4.78 7.83 -10.14
CA ARG A 178 -3.99 9.05 -9.92
C ARG A 178 -3.42 9.55 -11.26
N VAL A 179 -4.22 10.29 -12.02
CA VAL A 179 -3.94 10.59 -13.45
C VAL A 179 -2.68 11.44 -13.69
N ASN A 180 -2.24 12.20 -12.69
CA ASN A 180 -1.02 13.01 -12.74
C ASN A 180 0.14 12.41 -11.92
N ALA A 181 0.06 11.13 -11.53
CA ALA A 181 1.06 10.50 -10.65
C ALA A 181 2.48 10.63 -11.20
N ALA A 182 2.69 10.37 -12.50
CA ALA A 182 4.03 10.45 -13.10
C ALA A 182 4.61 11.88 -13.09
N GLU A 183 3.79 12.90 -13.29
CA GLU A 183 4.21 14.32 -13.22
C GLU A 183 4.66 14.68 -11.80
N VAL A 184 3.89 14.27 -10.80
CA VAL A 184 4.19 14.48 -9.38
C VAL A 184 5.44 13.72 -8.97
N LEU A 185 5.56 12.46 -9.40
CA LEU A 185 6.72 11.62 -9.13
C LEU A 185 7.99 12.23 -9.71
N ALA A 186 7.99 12.67 -10.97
CA ALA A 186 9.17 13.27 -11.60
C ALA A 186 9.70 14.48 -10.81
N ARG A 187 8.80 15.30 -10.25
CA ARG A 187 9.18 16.40 -9.34
C ARG A 187 9.77 15.87 -8.03
N GLU A 188 9.10 14.91 -7.38
CA GLU A 188 9.54 14.36 -6.10
C GLU A 188 10.90 13.65 -6.18
N LEU A 189 11.20 12.99 -7.30
CA LEU A 189 12.50 12.32 -7.53
C LEU A 189 13.68 13.31 -7.63
N ILE A 190 13.40 14.60 -7.88
CA ILE A 190 14.40 15.68 -7.84
C ILE A 190 14.57 16.22 -6.41
N GLU A 191 13.47 16.29 -5.65
CA GLU A 191 13.43 16.96 -4.35
C GLU A 191 13.75 16.04 -3.17
N LEU A 192 13.54 14.74 -3.30
CA LEU A 192 13.63 13.77 -2.21
C LEU A 192 14.91 12.92 -2.29
N PRO A 193 15.42 12.42 -1.14
CA PRO A 193 16.56 11.52 -1.13
C PRO A 193 16.26 10.22 -1.89
N PRO A 194 17.25 9.61 -2.56
CA PRO A 194 17.07 8.41 -3.39
C PRO A 194 16.93 7.12 -2.55
N LEU A 195 15.88 7.05 -1.74
CA LEU A 195 15.50 5.84 -1.01
C LEU A 195 14.81 4.82 -1.91
N PRO A 196 14.78 3.53 -1.55
CA PRO A 196 14.01 2.54 -2.28
C PRO A 196 12.54 2.94 -2.47
N VAL A 197 11.99 2.72 -3.66
CA VAL A 197 10.59 2.95 -4.02
C VAL A 197 9.89 1.62 -4.21
N LYS A 198 8.90 1.36 -3.36
CA LYS A 198 8.06 0.17 -3.39
C LYS A 198 6.72 0.52 -4.04
N PHE A 199 6.43 -0.08 -5.18
CA PHE A 199 5.07 -0.04 -5.74
C PHE A 199 4.16 -0.82 -4.79
N CYS A 200 3.28 -0.09 -4.12
CA CYS A 200 2.71 -0.47 -2.85
C CYS A 200 1.56 -1.47 -3.03
N PRO A 201 1.70 -2.73 -2.59
CA PRO A 201 0.62 -3.70 -2.65
C PRO A 201 -0.47 -3.48 -1.57
N ILE A 202 -0.34 -2.43 -0.74
CA ILE A 202 -1.18 -2.18 0.44
C ILE A 202 -2.51 -1.52 0.07
N VAL A 203 -2.57 -0.79 -1.06
CA VAL A 203 -3.79 -0.13 -1.53
C VAL A 203 -4.20 -0.47 -2.96
N SER A 204 -3.30 -1.01 -3.78
CA SER A 204 -3.64 -1.54 -5.10
C SER A 204 -2.55 -2.44 -5.69
N ASP A 205 -2.89 -3.20 -6.73
CA ASP A 205 -1.90 -3.85 -7.60
C ASP A 205 -1.59 -2.92 -8.78
N PRO A 206 -0.32 -2.58 -9.07
CA PRO A 206 0.00 -1.59 -10.10
C PRO A 206 -0.36 -2.04 -11.53
N TYR A 207 -0.65 -3.33 -11.76
CA TYR A 207 -0.91 -3.91 -13.08
C TYR A 207 -2.29 -4.54 -13.22
N HIS A 208 -3.24 -4.23 -12.34
CA HIS A 208 -4.62 -4.67 -12.54
C HIS A 208 -5.22 -4.04 -13.82
N ALA A 209 -6.41 -4.50 -14.22
CA ALA A 209 -7.01 -4.22 -15.54
C ALA A 209 -7.08 -2.73 -15.98
N ALA A 210 -7.03 -1.77 -15.06
CA ALA A 210 -7.06 -0.34 -15.42
C ALA A 210 -5.74 0.11 -16.07
N GLU A 211 -4.62 -0.51 -15.69
CA GLU A 211 -3.30 -0.16 -16.21
C GLU A 211 -3.17 -0.38 -17.72
N ALA A 212 -3.95 -1.31 -18.29
CA ALA A 212 -4.01 -1.52 -19.73
C ALA A 212 -4.55 -0.29 -20.48
N ARG A 213 -5.44 0.49 -19.85
CA ARG A 213 -6.01 1.72 -20.40
C ARG A 213 -5.21 2.96 -20.03
N PHE A 214 -4.82 3.10 -18.77
CA PHE A 214 -4.29 4.35 -18.25
C PHE A 214 -2.77 4.46 -18.31
N GLY A 215 -2.03 3.35 -18.26
CA GLY A 215 -0.56 3.37 -18.39
C GLY A 215 0.17 4.12 -17.28
N ILE A 216 -0.46 4.37 -16.11
CA ILE A 216 0.14 5.21 -15.05
C ILE A 216 1.36 4.51 -14.44
N THR A 217 1.29 3.19 -14.22
CA THR A 217 2.45 2.44 -13.71
C THR A 217 3.62 2.54 -14.67
N ARG A 218 3.39 2.35 -15.98
CA ARG A 218 4.44 2.52 -16.99
C ARG A 218 5.03 3.92 -16.97
N ALA A 219 4.18 4.95 -16.86
CA ALA A 219 4.63 6.33 -16.79
C ALA A 219 5.48 6.61 -15.53
N CYS A 220 5.10 6.04 -14.37
CA CYS A 220 5.90 6.12 -13.15
C CYS A 220 7.25 5.40 -13.28
N LEU A 221 7.29 4.22 -13.89
CA LEU A 221 8.55 3.50 -14.16
C LEU A 221 9.44 4.28 -15.14
N THR A 222 8.85 4.96 -16.11
CA THR A 222 9.57 5.85 -17.03
C THR A 222 10.22 7.01 -16.26
N ALA A 223 9.49 7.64 -15.35
CA ALA A 223 10.03 8.71 -14.51
C ALA A 223 11.15 8.22 -13.57
N LEU A 224 11.04 6.99 -13.03
CA LEU A 224 12.10 6.38 -12.20
C LEU A 224 13.36 6.07 -13.00
N ARG A 225 13.22 5.58 -14.24
CA ARG A 225 14.33 5.36 -15.16
C ARG A 225 15.05 6.67 -15.50
N ASP A 226 14.28 7.74 -15.74
CA ASP A 226 14.80 9.05 -16.15
C ASP A 226 15.21 9.94 -14.96
N ALA A 227 15.13 9.42 -13.74
CA ALA A 227 15.43 10.15 -12.52
C ALA A 227 16.91 10.61 -12.50
N PRO A 228 17.21 11.82 -11.98
CA PRO A 228 18.58 12.32 -11.89
C PRO A 228 19.43 11.53 -10.90
N SER A 229 18.80 10.90 -9.91
CA SER A 229 19.43 10.00 -8.94
C SER A 229 18.81 8.61 -9.05
N PRO A 230 19.57 7.53 -8.81
CA PRO A 230 19.04 6.17 -8.91
C PRO A 230 18.17 5.84 -7.68
N PHE A 231 16.87 5.64 -7.89
CA PHE A 231 15.96 5.13 -6.86
C PHE A 231 15.81 3.61 -7.02
N PRO A 232 16.31 2.79 -6.07
CA PRO A 232 16.08 1.35 -6.11
C PRO A 232 14.58 1.06 -6.16
N THR A 233 14.12 0.27 -7.11
CA THR A 233 12.68 0.09 -7.35
C THR A 233 12.26 -1.36 -7.08
N LEU A 234 11.17 -1.54 -6.34
CA LEU A 234 10.55 -2.84 -6.12
C LEU A 234 9.11 -2.85 -6.60
N VAL A 235 8.78 -3.79 -7.47
CA VAL A 235 7.44 -3.99 -8.02
C VAL A 235 6.94 -5.39 -7.69
N LEU A 236 5.78 -5.48 -7.05
CA LEU A 236 5.08 -6.74 -6.80
C LEU A 236 3.73 -6.70 -7.51
N THR A 237 3.38 -7.77 -8.23
CA THR A 237 2.08 -7.88 -8.90
C THR A 237 1.50 -9.29 -8.89
N ARG A 238 0.22 -9.41 -9.22
CA ARG A 238 -0.51 -10.65 -9.53
C ARG A 238 -0.95 -10.70 -10.99
N ALA A 239 -0.53 -9.74 -11.82
CA ALA A 239 -0.96 -9.60 -13.19
C ALA A 239 0.20 -9.78 -14.17
N ARG A 240 -0.10 -10.39 -15.33
CA ARG A 240 0.86 -10.59 -16.42
C ARG A 240 1.26 -9.31 -17.16
N LEU A 241 0.52 -8.21 -16.96
CA LEU A 241 0.69 -6.97 -17.73
C LEU A 241 2.05 -6.31 -17.52
N ILE A 242 2.75 -6.63 -16.41
CA ILE A 242 4.13 -6.22 -16.15
C ILE A 242 5.10 -6.63 -17.26
N GLU A 243 4.81 -7.67 -18.06
CA GLU A 243 5.65 -8.06 -19.20
C GLU A 243 5.89 -6.92 -20.20
N ARG A 244 4.90 -6.02 -20.35
CA ARG A 244 5.00 -4.84 -21.22
C ARG A 244 6.13 -3.89 -20.82
N ASP A 245 6.47 -3.87 -19.53
CA ASP A 245 7.33 -2.86 -18.91
C ASP A 245 8.68 -3.45 -18.43
N ILE A 246 9.03 -4.66 -18.89
CA ILE A 246 10.33 -5.30 -18.61
C ILE A 246 11.50 -4.44 -19.12
N ASP A 247 11.33 -3.78 -20.27
CA ASP A 247 12.31 -2.86 -20.85
C ASP A 247 12.64 -1.70 -19.89
N LEU A 248 11.62 -1.15 -19.24
CA LEU A 248 11.79 -0.08 -18.26
C LEU A 248 12.43 -0.58 -16.97
N LEU A 249 11.98 -1.74 -16.46
CA LEU A 249 12.53 -2.34 -15.24
C LEU A 249 14.03 -2.67 -15.41
N ALA A 250 14.43 -3.21 -16.56
CA ALA A 250 15.82 -3.52 -16.87
C ALA A 250 16.70 -2.26 -17.02
N ALA A 251 16.11 -1.12 -17.37
CA ALA A 251 16.80 0.16 -17.49
C ALA A 251 16.95 0.91 -16.15
N ILE A 252 16.24 0.51 -15.10
CA ILE A 252 16.40 1.07 -13.75
C ILE A 252 17.64 0.42 -13.10
N PRO A 253 18.64 1.20 -12.61
CA PRO A 253 19.92 0.65 -12.15
C PRO A 253 19.82 -0.45 -11.08
N VAL A 254 18.84 -0.33 -10.17
CA VAL A 254 18.54 -1.36 -9.17
C VAL A 254 17.03 -1.59 -9.17
N ALA A 255 16.60 -2.68 -9.80
CA ALA A 255 15.20 -3.06 -9.86
C ALA A 255 14.97 -4.50 -9.40
N PHE A 256 13.90 -4.67 -8.62
CA PHE A 256 13.34 -5.96 -8.24
C PHE A 256 11.92 -6.02 -8.76
N ALA A 257 11.58 -7.10 -9.46
CA ALA A 257 10.21 -7.33 -9.91
C ALA A 257 9.79 -8.75 -9.54
N GLY A 258 8.61 -8.86 -8.94
CA GLY A 258 8.15 -10.09 -8.33
C GLY A 258 6.66 -10.32 -8.50
N ALA A 259 6.26 -11.56 -8.24
CA ALA A 259 4.87 -11.97 -8.28
C ALA A 259 4.42 -12.51 -6.92
N SER A 260 3.16 -12.26 -6.55
CA SER A 260 2.55 -13.00 -5.46
C SER A 260 2.10 -14.38 -5.95
N ILE A 261 2.59 -15.45 -5.33
CA ILE A 261 2.31 -16.84 -5.73
C ILE A 261 1.94 -17.62 -4.46
N PRO A 262 0.68 -17.54 -4.00
CA PRO A 262 0.26 -18.12 -2.72
C PRO A 262 0.09 -19.65 -2.75
N THR A 263 0.03 -20.24 -3.96
CA THR A 263 -0.11 -21.67 -4.24
C THR A 263 0.33 -21.95 -5.69
N VAL A 264 0.59 -23.22 -6.01
CA VAL A 264 0.73 -23.73 -7.39
C VAL A 264 -0.58 -24.27 -7.96
N ASP A 265 -1.63 -24.41 -7.14
CA ASP A 265 -2.93 -24.88 -7.61
C ASP A 265 -3.74 -23.71 -8.20
N ASP A 266 -3.92 -23.73 -9.52
CA ASP A 266 -4.57 -22.64 -10.24
C ASP A 266 -6.10 -22.58 -10.01
N GLU A 267 -6.73 -23.68 -9.57
CA GLU A 267 -8.14 -23.71 -9.15
C GLU A 267 -8.30 -23.02 -7.79
N VAL A 268 -7.40 -23.29 -6.85
CA VAL A 268 -7.33 -22.57 -5.56
C VAL A 268 -7.07 -21.09 -5.82
N ARG A 269 -6.10 -20.74 -6.66
CA ARG A 269 -5.86 -19.34 -7.07
C ARG A 269 -7.11 -18.72 -7.68
N ARG A 270 -7.83 -19.40 -8.58
CA ARG A 270 -9.06 -18.86 -9.21
C ARG A 270 -10.14 -18.56 -8.17
N HIS A 271 -10.25 -19.38 -7.14
CA HIS A 271 -11.19 -19.16 -6.05
C HIS A 271 -10.85 -17.88 -5.28
N PHE A 272 -9.60 -17.74 -4.82
CA PHE A 272 -9.22 -16.63 -3.94
C PHE A 272 -8.85 -15.32 -4.67
N GLU A 273 -8.36 -15.41 -5.90
CA GLU A 273 -7.86 -14.31 -6.71
C GLU A 273 -8.54 -14.34 -8.10
N PRO A 274 -9.86 -14.07 -8.18
CA PRO A 274 -10.69 -14.41 -9.34
C PRO A 274 -10.29 -13.71 -10.65
N ARG A 275 -9.60 -12.57 -10.56
CA ARG A 275 -9.10 -11.79 -11.72
C ARG A 275 -7.58 -11.64 -11.71
N GLY A 276 -6.88 -12.39 -10.87
CA GLY A 276 -5.43 -12.49 -10.92
C GLY A 276 -4.99 -13.36 -12.10
N ALA A 277 -3.78 -13.15 -12.61
CA ALA A 277 -3.23 -13.98 -13.67
C ALA A 277 -3.12 -15.45 -13.19
N PRO A 278 -3.26 -16.44 -14.09
CA PRO A 278 -2.93 -17.84 -13.79
C PRO A 278 -1.54 -18.00 -13.20
N ILE A 279 -1.31 -19.04 -12.40
CA ILE A 279 0.00 -19.25 -11.76
C ILE A 279 1.11 -19.44 -12.80
N ASP A 280 0.86 -20.21 -13.86
CA ASP A 280 1.84 -20.42 -14.94
C ASP A 280 2.21 -19.11 -15.65
N ASP A 281 1.24 -18.20 -15.85
CA ASP A 281 1.51 -16.87 -16.39
C ASP A 281 2.44 -16.08 -15.45
N ARG A 282 2.24 -16.16 -14.12
CA ARG A 282 3.11 -15.47 -13.15
C ARG A 282 4.54 -16.04 -13.14
N LEU A 283 4.68 -17.36 -13.22
CA LEU A 283 6.00 -18.01 -13.31
C LEU A 283 6.70 -17.64 -14.62
N GLY A 284 5.97 -17.64 -15.74
CA GLY A 284 6.49 -17.23 -17.06
C GLY A 284 6.92 -15.76 -17.09
N VAL A 285 6.15 -14.87 -16.45
CA VAL A 285 6.52 -13.46 -16.24
C VAL A 285 7.86 -13.36 -15.51
N LEU A 286 8.02 -14.08 -14.39
CA LEU A 286 9.26 -14.07 -13.61
C LEU A 286 10.44 -14.59 -14.42
N GLN A 287 10.26 -15.67 -15.20
CA GLN A 287 11.29 -16.18 -16.09
C GLN A 287 11.75 -15.12 -17.11
N LYS A 288 10.81 -14.39 -17.74
CA LYS A 288 11.12 -13.32 -18.71
C LYS A 288 11.82 -12.13 -18.05
N ILE A 289 11.39 -11.73 -16.86
CA ILE A 289 12.02 -10.66 -16.06
C ILE A 289 13.46 -11.03 -15.71
N GLY A 290 13.69 -12.25 -15.22
CA GLY A 290 15.02 -12.76 -14.90
C GLY A 290 15.94 -12.83 -16.13
N ALA A 291 15.41 -13.27 -17.27
CA ALA A 291 16.15 -13.30 -18.53
C ALA A 291 16.58 -11.91 -19.03
N ALA A 292 15.85 -10.85 -18.64
CA ALA A 292 16.21 -9.46 -18.92
C ALA A 292 17.22 -8.86 -17.91
N GLY A 293 17.71 -9.65 -16.94
CA GLY A 293 18.69 -9.22 -15.94
C GLY A 293 18.10 -8.50 -14.72
N VAL A 294 16.78 -8.44 -14.59
CA VAL A 294 16.10 -7.85 -13.43
C VAL A 294 16.02 -8.89 -12.30
N LYS A 295 16.28 -8.48 -11.06
CA LYS A 295 16.20 -9.39 -9.91
C LYS A 295 14.75 -9.82 -9.67
N THR A 296 14.53 -11.13 -9.67
CA THR A 296 13.20 -11.72 -9.48
C THR A 296 12.98 -12.20 -8.07
N PHE A 297 11.77 -12.00 -7.56
CA PHE A 297 11.35 -12.49 -6.25
C PHE A 297 9.91 -13.00 -6.25
N ALA A 298 9.56 -13.80 -5.25
CA ALA A 298 8.17 -14.16 -4.98
C ALA A 298 7.73 -13.72 -3.59
N VAL A 299 6.44 -13.36 -3.47
CA VAL A 299 5.78 -13.24 -2.18
C VAL A 299 4.74 -14.34 -2.05
N VAL A 300 4.90 -15.18 -1.04
CA VAL A 300 3.93 -16.20 -0.67
C VAL A 300 3.21 -15.71 0.58
N GLN A 301 2.14 -14.94 0.35
CA GLN A 301 1.27 -14.40 1.40
C GLN A 301 -0.13 -14.11 0.84
N PRO A 302 -1.19 -14.72 1.40
CA PRO A 302 -1.16 -15.78 2.41
C PRO A 302 -0.64 -17.10 1.84
N ILE A 303 -0.49 -18.12 2.69
CA ILE A 303 -0.31 -19.49 2.20
C ILE A 303 -1.69 -20.07 1.92
N LEU A 304 -1.93 -20.47 0.67
CA LEU A 304 -3.16 -21.12 0.26
C LEU A 304 -2.96 -22.63 0.08
N PRO A 305 -4.04 -23.44 0.04
CA PRO A 305 -3.93 -24.88 -0.12
C PRO A 305 -3.20 -25.27 -1.41
N GLY A 306 -2.42 -26.34 -1.32
CA GLY A 306 -1.60 -26.84 -2.41
C GLY A 306 -0.34 -27.54 -1.89
N PRO A 307 0.32 -28.33 -2.75
CA PRO A 307 1.54 -29.05 -2.38
C PRO A 307 2.73 -28.09 -2.28
N LEU A 308 3.52 -28.17 -1.19
CA LEU A 308 4.65 -27.25 -0.96
C LEU A 308 5.88 -27.60 -1.79
N GLU A 309 6.21 -28.89 -1.96
CA GLU A 309 7.37 -29.29 -2.76
C GLU A 309 7.29 -28.78 -4.21
N PRO A 310 6.18 -28.98 -4.96
CA PRO A 310 6.04 -28.41 -6.30
C PRO A 310 6.04 -26.87 -6.31
N LEU A 311 5.50 -26.22 -5.27
CA LEU A 311 5.60 -24.76 -5.12
C LEU A 311 7.05 -24.32 -4.95
N ALA A 312 7.82 -24.99 -4.08
CA ALA A 312 9.22 -24.69 -3.87
C ALA A 312 10.06 -24.93 -5.13
N ASP A 313 9.81 -26.02 -5.87
CA ASP A 313 10.48 -26.33 -7.13
C ASP A 313 10.18 -25.28 -8.20
N ALA A 314 8.91 -24.94 -8.40
CA ALA A 314 8.49 -23.94 -9.38
C ALA A 314 9.07 -22.56 -9.10
N LEU A 315 9.05 -22.14 -7.84
CA LEU A 315 9.60 -20.85 -7.41
C LEU A 315 11.12 -20.81 -7.58
N ALA A 316 11.85 -21.81 -7.07
CA ALA A 316 13.30 -21.84 -7.15
C ALA A 316 13.84 -21.85 -8.59
N GLY A 317 13.05 -22.33 -9.56
CA GLY A 317 13.40 -22.27 -10.97
C GLY A 317 13.41 -20.86 -11.59
N VAL A 318 12.76 -19.86 -10.97
CA VAL A 318 12.53 -18.55 -11.59
C VAL A 318 12.82 -17.34 -10.68
N ILE A 319 13.10 -17.54 -9.38
CA ILE A 319 13.37 -16.44 -8.43
C ILE A 319 14.74 -16.55 -7.75
N SER A 320 15.29 -15.40 -7.40
CA SER A 320 16.50 -15.30 -6.57
C SER A 320 16.19 -15.27 -5.08
N SER A 321 15.03 -14.75 -4.71
CA SER A 321 14.65 -14.57 -3.31
C SER A 321 13.14 -14.71 -3.09
N ALA A 322 12.71 -15.00 -1.85
CA ALA A 322 11.29 -15.00 -1.49
C ALA A 322 11.00 -14.39 -0.10
N ARG A 323 9.84 -13.72 0.02
CA ARG A 323 9.18 -13.46 1.30
C ARG A 323 8.03 -14.43 1.45
N VAL A 324 8.10 -15.26 2.47
CA VAL A 324 7.00 -16.11 2.92
C VAL A 324 6.39 -15.42 4.13
N ASP A 325 5.07 -15.33 4.20
CA ASP A 325 4.38 -14.72 5.34
C ASP A 325 2.95 -15.26 5.42
N VAL A 326 2.32 -15.08 6.57
CA VAL A 326 1.04 -15.72 6.89
C VAL A 326 -0.13 -14.76 6.78
N LEU A 327 -1.33 -15.32 6.70
CA LEU A 327 -2.54 -14.61 7.07
C LEU A 327 -2.66 -14.62 8.59
N ASN A 328 -2.89 -13.46 9.21
CA ASN A 328 -3.19 -13.40 10.65
C ASN A 328 -4.69 -13.64 10.86
N GLY A 329 -5.05 -14.71 11.57
CA GLY A 329 -6.43 -15.15 11.71
C GLY A 329 -7.07 -15.45 10.35
N VAL A 330 -8.35 -15.09 10.19
CA VAL A 330 -9.10 -15.30 8.94
C VAL A 330 -9.08 -14.11 8.00
N GLY A 331 -8.56 -12.95 8.43
CA GLY A 331 -8.65 -11.70 7.68
C GLY A 331 -10.05 -11.45 7.13
N LYS A 332 -10.15 -11.17 5.82
CA LYS A 332 -11.43 -11.08 5.09
C LYS A 332 -11.91 -12.38 4.45
N ALA A 333 -11.14 -13.44 4.58
CA ALA A 333 -11.43 -14.74 3.97
C ALA A 333 -12.28 -15.66 4.89
N GLU A 334 -12.99 -15.13 5.89
CA GLU A 334 -13.79 -15.97 6.81
C GLU A 334 -14.86 -16.78 6.08
N ALA A 335 -15.57 -16.16 5.14
CA ALA A 335 -16.56 -16.85 4.30
C ALA A 335 -15.90 -17.97 3.49
N GLU A 336 -14.67 -17.74 3.03
CA GLU A 336 -13.96 -18.64 2.13
C GLU A 336 -13.43 -19.85 2.90
N PHE A 337 -12.99 -19.64 4.14
CA PHE A 337 -12.55 -20.71 5.03
C PHE A 337 -13.71 -21.45 5.71
N SER A 338 -14.96 -21.07 5.46
CA SER A 338 -16.12 -21.88 5.83
C SER A 338 -16.36 -23.03 4.85
N ASP A 339 -15.76 -22.98 3.65
CA ASP A 339 -15.73 -24.09 2.71
C ASP A 339 -14.78 -25.18 3.22
N GLU A 340 -15.25 -26.42 3.32
CA GLU A 340 -14.47 -27.56 3.83
C GLU A 340 -13.16 -27.77 3.06
N ARG A 341 -13.11 -27.38 1.78
CA ARG A 341 -11.89 -27.46 0.94
C ARG A 341 -10.77 -26.56 1.45
N TYR A 342 -11.09 -25.49 2.17
CA TYR A 342 -10.15 -24.46 2.60
C TYR A 342 -10.13 -24.23 4.12
N ALA A 343 -10.95 -24.96 4.87
CA ALA A 343 -11.13 -24.79 6.31
C ALA A 343 -9.81 -24.92 7.11
N MET A 344 -8.83 -25.69 6.61
CA MET A 344 -7.52 -25.81 7.25
C MET A 344 -6.76 -24.47 7.32
N CYS A 345 -6.99 -23.56 6.35
CA CYS A 345 -6.31 -22.27 6.28
C CYS A 345 -6.72 -21.29 7.38
N ARG A 346 -7.83 -21.56 8.09
CA ARG A 346 -8.32 -20.78 9.24
C ARG A 346 -7.38 -20.86 10.44
N SER A 347 -6.57 -21.92 10.54
CA SER A 347 -5.67 -22.13 11.67
C SER A 347 -4.37 -21.34 11.48
N ASP A 348 -4.09 -20.43 12.42
CA ASP A 348 -2.79 -19.74 12.48
C ASP A 348 -1.63 -20.76 12.54
N GLY A 349 -1.80 -21.85 13.29
CA GLY A 349 -0.81 -22.93 13.35
C GLY A 349 -0.55 -23.57 11.98
N TRP A 350 -1.60 -23.81 11.19
CA TRP A 350 -1.45 -24.34 9.84
C TRP A 350 -0.70 -23.38 8.92
N GLN A 351 -1.02 -22.08 8.98
CA GLN A 351 -0.31 -21.05 8.21
C GLN A 351 1.18 -21.01 8.60
N MET A 352 1.47 -20.96 9.91
CA MET A 352 2.84 -20.87 10.44
C MET A 352 3.68 -22.11 10.11
N ASP A 353 3.11 -23.31 10.25
CA ASP A 353 3.81 -24.55 9.94
C ASP A 353 4.18 -24.65 8.47
N ARG A 354 3.23 -24.33 7.56
CA ARG A 354 3.52 -24.34 6.12
C ARG A 354 4.49 -23.24 5.72
N ALA A 355 4.43 -22.07 6.37
CA ALA A 355 5.39 -20.99 6.12
C ALA A 355 6.81 -21.44 6.47
N ARG A 356 6.99 -22.05 7.64
CA ARG A 356 8.27 -22.62 8.05
C ARG A 356 8.77 -23.68 7.06
N MET A 357 7.96 -24.68 6.75
CA MET A 357 8.32 -25.74 5.81
C MET A 357 8.71 -25.17 4.44
N LEU A 358 7.96 -24.21 3.91
CA LEU A 358 8.26 -23.60 2.61
C LEU A 358 9.57 -22.80 2.65
N ARG A 359 9.84 -22.03 3.72
CA ARG A 359 11.13 -21.33 3.89
C ARG A 359 12.30 -22.32 3.88
N GLU A 360 12.19 -23.44 4.59
CA GLU A 360 13.21 -24.49 4.62
C GLU A 360 13.43 -25.09 3.22
N MET A 361 12.35 -25.43 2.52
CA MET A 361 12.40 -25.99 1.16
C MET A 361 13.02 -25.03 0.14
N LEU A 362 12.68 -23.74 0.20
CA LEU A 362 13.23 -22.70 -0.67
C LEU A 362 14.71 -22.46 -0.37
N SER A 363 15.08 -22.38 0.91
CA SER A 363 16.47 -22.21 1.33
C SER A 363 17.34 -23.38 0.89
N ALA A 364 16.84 -24.61 0.99
CA ALA A 364 17.52 -25.82 0.51
C ALA A 364 17.74 -25.82 -1.02
N ARG A 365 16.99 -25.01 -1.76
CA ARG A 365 17.11 -24.80 -3.21
C ARG A 365 17.92 -23.54 -3.57
N GLY A 366 18.55 -22.89 -2.59
CA GLY A 366 19.38 -21.70 -2.81
C GLY A 366 18.61 -20.39 -2.97
N VAL A 367 17.30 -20.38 -2.71
CA VAL A 367 16.49 -19.15 -2.72
C VAL A 367 16.72 -18.38 -1.42
N GLN A 368 17.10 -17.11 -1.51
CA GLN A 368 17.29 -16.27 -0.32
C GLN A 368 15.94 -15.91 0.30
N ILE A 369 15.74 -16.22 1.58
CA ILE A 369 14.57 -15.81 2.34
C ILE A 369 14.83 -14.48 3.03
N TRP A 370 13.88 -13.54 2.96
CA TRP A 370 13.93 -12.32 3.76
C TRP A 370 12.66 -12.07 4.57
N GLU A 371 12.81 -11.21 5.58
CA GLU A 371 11.73 -10.72 6.42
C GLU A 371 11.57 -9.20 6.28
N GLY A 372 10.38 -8.69 6.62
CA GLY A 372 10.06 -7.27 6.51
C GLY A 372 9.64 -6.85 5.10
N GLU A 373 9.66 -5.54 4.85
CA GLU A 373 8.98 -4.95 3.70
C GLU A 373 9.77 -4.98 2.39
N LEU A 374 11.10 -5.08 2.45
CA LEU A 374 12.00 -5.03 1.30
C LEU A 374 13.11 -6.09 1.42
N PRO A 375 13.61 -6.63 0.30
CA PRO A 375 14.81 -7.46 0.28
C PRO A 375 16.03 -6.69 0.83
N PRO A 376 16.90 -7.30 1.66
CA PRO A 376 18.08 -6.63 2.23
C PRO A 376 19.00 -6.01 1.19
N GLU A 377 19.11 -6.64 0.02
CA GLU A 377 19.92 -6.14 -1.11
C GLU A 377 19.39 -4.84 -1.71
N LEU A 378 18.06 -4.64 -1.71
CA LEU A 378 17.45 -3.41 -2.17
C LEU A 378 17.69 -2.26 -1.18
N MET A 379 17.81 -2.61 0.11
CA MET A 379 18.08 -1.65 1.18
C MET A 379 19.50 -1.12 1.18
N GLY A 380 20.46 -1.74 0.47
CA GLY A 380 21.75 -1.14 0.09
C GLY A 380 22.56 -0.43 1.18
N GLY A 381 22.40 -0.77 2.46
CA GLY A 381 23.04 -0.04 3.58
C GLY A 381 22.43 1.32 3.92
N VAL A 382 21.21 1.62 3.45
CA VAL A 382 20.43 2.83 3.76
C VAL A 382 20.38 3.05 5.27
N THR A 383 21.09 4.07 5.73
CA THR A 383 20.92 4.65 7.06
C THR A 383 19.76 5.66 7.00
N ARG A 384 19.06 5.82 8.13
CA ARG A 384 17.86 6.67 8.24
C ARG A 384 18.11 8.05 7.62
N ALA A 385 17.24 8.48 6.70
CA ALA A 385 17.35 9.81 6.10
C ALA A 385 17.29 10.87 7.22
N GLU A 386 18.34 11.67 7.36
CA GLU A 386 18.25 12.91 8.14
C GLU A 386 17.22 13.81 7.43
N THR A 387 16.19 14.20 8.17
CA THR A 387 15.17 15.15 7.69
C THR A 387 15.87 16.36 7.06
N PRO A 388 15.48 16.82 5.85
CA PRO A 388 16.06 18.03 5.30
C PRO A 388 15.85 19.18 6.30
N PRO A 389 16.86 20.04 6.53
CA PRO A 389 16.70 21.20 7.40
C PRO A 389 15.50 22.04 6.91
N PRO A 390 14.76 22.68 7.82
CA PRO A 390 13.67 23.57 7.43
C PRO A 390 14.20 24.56 6.40
N ARG A 391 13.51 24.71 5.26
CA ARG A 391 13.86 25.72 4.25
C ARG A 391 13.85 27.08 4.96
N ASP A 392 15.02 27.70 5.08
CA ASP A 392 15.14 29.05 5.61
C ASP A 392 14.27 29.99 4.79
N SER A 393 13.25 30.55 5.44
CA SER A 393 12.44 31.63 4.90
C SER A 393 13.32 32.87 4.77
N LYS A 394 13.67 33.26 3.54
CA LYS A 394 14.06 34.63 3.22
C LYS A 394 12.84 35.48 2.87
#